data_AF-A0A7C5MZY1-F1
#
_entry.id   AF-A0A7C5MZY1-F1
#
_cell.length_a   1.000
_cell.length_b   1.000
_cell.length_c   1.000
_cell.angle_alpha   90.00
_cell.angle_beta   90.00
_cell.angle_gamma   90.00
#
_symmetry.space_group_name_H-M   'P 1'
#
loop_
_entity.id
_entity.type
_entity.pdbx_description
1 polymer ?
#
loop_
_entity_poly.entity_id
_entity_poly.type
_entity_poly.pdbx_seq_one_letter_code
_entity_poly.pdbx_strand_id
1 'polypeptide(L)'
;MASGASLLITIPADVARTVADRNPGLLGKLRRVRHAQRAAQGNVAQEIAGQTQHAFRDLYRLQVARSLLVIDLDSCVRCGHCAWGCESLHGVARLVRRGDKIVTRVGEQETASPLLLPNSCQHCEVPACMPDCPTGAIGRDPRGEVFIRDELCTGCGACAKGCPWDNIQIAPRPFGVPSPPQQDGEPFEDLAVKCDRCRDYEGPACVRACPTESIFRLEPASDLPDVGRLLRQPSDREEAVARRARPGPWLAMVALVAVGGGAAGVGMHLRQLWFPWQGVGYAMGVAAGVSALLLAAYSLPKRLVRLWSRPRNRRARDEPGNAVRSLVRPQLTVHVALGLASLAMVLAHGGGRLSWSSGGTLSLAWFASVLFGALGALAYGVVPPRLSRLERSAVLPEDFTSTRRDLIDQLYAGVTGRSELVKKLFERVLVPYLRQPGGWLRLVASGRDLSSEQKALRRRIDTMLEGRGAERLAGLDALIRLVVELRALTAQRVLTALLRMWLPLHGVAAAIALALLAIHVAEVGR
;
A
#
# COMPACT_ATOMS: atom_id res chain seq x y z
N MET A 1 23.77 -3.28 -21.88
CA MET A 1 24.94 -3.11 -22.77
C MET A 1 24.43 -2.73 -24.16
N ALA A 2 24.43 -1.44 -24.53
CA ALA A 2 24.02 -0.99 -25.87
C ALA A 2 24.63 0.37 -26.24
N SER A 3 25.89 0.60 -25.89
CA SER A 3 26.68 1.70 -26.46
C SER A 3 28.04 1.14 -26.81
N GLY A 4 28.26 0.81 -28.09
CA GLY A 4 29.60 0.50 -28.59
C GLY A 4 30.52 1.71 -28.43
N ALA A 5 31.83 1.49 -28.58
CA ALA A 5 32.81 2.56 -28.54
C ALA A 5 32.45 3.66 -29.55
N SER A 6 32.11 4.85 -29.04
CA SER A 6 31.85 6.03 -29.86
C SER A 6 33.07 6.94 -29.85
N LEU A 7 33.62 7.19 -31.03
CA LEU A 7 34.72 8.12 -31.22
C LEU A 7 34.16 9.49 -31.58
N LEU A 8 34.42 10.51 -30.76
CA LEU A 8 34.10 11.89 -31.08
C LEU A 8 35.23 12.47 -31.95
N ILE A 9 34.92 12.80 -33.20
CA ILE A 9 35.85 13.48 -34.10
C ILE A 9 35.41 14.94 -34.22
N THR A 10 36.26 15.85 -33.77
CA THR A 10 36.10 17.29 -33.96
C THR A 10 36.77 17.70 -35.27
N ILE A 11 36.01 18.39 -36.13
CA ILE A 11 36.51 18.91 -37.41
C ILE A 11 36.49 20.45 -37.34
N PRO A 12 37.62 21.13 -37.59
CA PRO A 12 37.67 22.58 -37.68
C PRO A 12 36.68 23.14 -38.71
N ALA A 13 36.08 24.30 -38.39
CA ALA A 13 34.98 24.87 -39.16
C ALA A 13 35.37 25.33 -40.58
N ASP A 14 36.64 25.69 -40.77
CA ASP A 14 37.27 26.02 -42.05
C ASP A 14 37.43 24.76 -42.92
N VAL A 15 37.95 23.67 -42.36
CA VAL A 15 38.08 22.37 -43.05
C VAL A 15 36.71 21.85 -43.48
N ALA A 16 35.71 21.93 -42.59
CA ALA A 16 34.35 21.52 -42.90
C ALA A 16 33.73 22.34 -44.04
N ARG A 17 34.03 23.65 -44.11
CA ARG A 17 33.59 24.52 -45.21
C ARG A 17 34.28 24.14 -46.53
N THR A 18 35.60 24.00 -46.54
CA THR A 18 36.34 23.61 -47.75
C THR A 18 35.86 22.27 -48.32
N VAL A 19 35.59 21.29 -47.46
CA VAL A 19 35.06 19.98 -47.89
C VAL A 19 33.65 20.09 -48.44
N ALA A 20 32.80 20.94 -47.83
CA ALA A 20 31.44 21.18 -48.31
C ALA A 20 31.41 21.90 -49.67
N ASP A 21 32.30 22.89 -49.87
CA ASP A 21 32.38 23.67 -51.11
C ASP A 21 32.87 22.80 -52.29
N ARG A 22 33.81 21.89 -52.03
CA ARG A 22 34.30 20.92 -53.03
C ARG A 22 33.32 19.80 -53.36
N ASN A 23 32.28 19.60 -52.55
CA ASN A 23 31.31 18.52 -52.72
C ASN A 23 29.87 19.07 -52.68
N PRO A 24 29.42 19.75 -53.74
CA PRO A 24 28.07 20.28 -53.81
C PRO A 24 27.03 19.17 -53.58
N GLY A 25 26.24 19.31 -52.51
CA GLY A 25 25.24 18.32 -52.09
C GLY A 25 25.63 17.47 -50.87
N LEU A 26 26.88 17.52 -50.40
CA LEU A 26 27.32 16.83 -49.18
C LEU A 26 26.54 17.29 -47.95
N LEU A 27 26.41 18.61 -47.73
CA LEU A 27 25.63 19.17 -46.63
C LEU A 27 24.15 18.76 -46.70
N GLY A 28 23.59 18.69 -47.91
CA GLY A 28 22.23 18.19 -48.14
C GLY A 28 22.08 16.71 -47.76
N LYS A 29 23.03 15.86 -48.15
CA LYS A 29 23.07 14.43 -47.76
C LYS A 29 23.26 14.27 -46.25
N LEU A 30 24.18 15.01 -45.63
CA LEU A 30 24.41 14.96 -44.18
C LEU A 30 23.19 15.45 -43.38
N ARG A 31 22.51 16.50 -43.84
CA ARG A 31 21.24 16.94 -43.25
C ARG A 31 20.18 15.84 -43.37
N ARG A 32 20.04 15.20 -44.54
CA ARG A 32 19.11 14.07 -44.72
C ARG A 32 19.43 12.89 -43.80
N VAL A 33 20.70 12.50 -43.68
CA VAL A 33 21.13 11.43 -42.75
C VAL A 33 20.85 11.82 -41.30
N ARG A 34 21.13 13.07 -40.90
CA ARG A 34 20.80 13.58 -39.56
C ARG A 34 19.30 13.61 -39.31
N HIS A 35 18.49 14.03 -40.28
CA HIS A 35 17.03 14.03 -40.15
C HIS A 35 16.46 12.61 -40.09
N ALA A 36 16.96 11.69 -40.92
CA ALA A 36 16.58 10.28 -40.89
C ALA A 36 16.99 9.60 -39.59
N GLN A 37 18.21 9.86 -39.09
CA GLN A 37 18.67 9.37 -37.79
C GLN A 37 17.87 9.96 -36.64
N ARG A 38 17.57 11.27 -36.64
CA ARG A 38 16.73 11.89 -35.61
C ARG A 38 15.29 11.38 -35.65
N ALA A 39 14.73 11.11 -36.83
CA ALA A 39 13.41 10.52 -36.97
C ALA A 39 13.40 9.06 -36.49
N ALA A 40 14.42 8.27 -36.86
CA ALA A 40 14.57 6.89 -36.37
C ALA A 40 14.81 6.83 -34.86
N GLN A 41 15.65 7.72 -34.31
CA GLN A 41 15.86 7.86 -32.87
C GLN A 41 14.62 8.38 -32.15
N GLY A 42 13.85 9.29 -32.75
CA GLY A 42 12.59 9.79 -32.20
C GLY A 42 11.54 8.69 -32.09
N ASN A 43 11.42 7.85 -33.11
CA ASN A 43 10.50 6.70 -33.11
C ASN A 43 10.92 5.66 -32.07
N VAL A 44 12.21 5.31 -32.03
CA VAL A 44 12.77 4.38 -31.03
C VAL A 44 12.64 4.96 -29.62
N ALA A 45 12.91 6.26 -29.42
CA ALA A 45 12.76 6.92 -28.14
C ALA A 45 11.29 6.98 -27.69
N GLN A 46 10.32 7.19 -28.58
CA GLN A 46 8.90 7.14 -28.21
C GLN A 46 8.44 5.73 -27.84
N GLU A 47 8.94 4.71 -28.53
CA GLU A 47 8.59 3.30 -28.30
C GLU A 47 9.28 2.74 -27.04
N ILE A 48 10.49 3.24 -26.72
CA ILE A 48 11.30 2.86 -25.57
C ILE A 48 11.00 3.69 -24.32
N ALA A 49 10.66 4.99 -24.44
CA ALA A 49 10.45 5.91 -23.32
C ALA A 49 9.33 5.44 -22.38
N GLY A 50 8.26 4.84 -22.92
CA GLY A 50 7.16 4.34 -22.08
C GLY A 50 7.49 3.07 -21.29
N GLN A 51 8.47 2.27 -21.72
CA GLN A 51 8.73 0.93 -21.13
C GLN A 51 10.05 0.85 -20.35
N THR A 52 11.09 1.58 -20.77
CA THR A 52 12.40 1.55 -20.09
C THR A 52 12.59 2.69 -19.10
N GLN A 53 11.93 3.84 -19.26
CA GLN A 53 12.11 4.98 -18.34
C GLN A 53 11.65 4.63 -16.92
N HIS A 54 10.59 3.82 -16.78
CA HIS A 54 10.18 3.27 -15.48
C HIS A 54 11.24 2.32 -14.90
N ALA A 55 11.78 1.40 -15.72
CA ALA A 55 12.82 0.48 -15.26
C ALA A 55 14.11 1.20 -14.84
N PHE A 56 14.57 2.20 -15.61
CA PHE A 56 15.73 3.02 -15.25
C PHE A 56 15.46 3.89 -14.03
N ARG A 57 14.26 4.48 -13.92
CA ARG A 57 13.86 5.27 -12.75
C ARG A 57 13.83 4.40 -11.50
N ASP A 58 13.29 3.20 -11.58
CA ASP A 58 13.21 2.27 -10.44
C ASP A 58 14.60 1.74 -10.04
N LEU A 59 15.46 1.42 -11.02
CA LEU A 59 16.86 1.08 -10.75
C LEU A 59 17.62 2.23 -10.08
N TYR A 60 17.46 3.45 -10.59
CA TYR A 60 18.04 4.64 -9.99
C TYR A 60 17.52 4.84 -8.56
N ARG A 61 16.20 4.71 -8.35
CA ARG A 61 15.55 4.77 -7.02
C ARG A 61 16.20 3.80 -6.04
N LEU A 62 16.35 2.55 -6.45
CA LEU A 62 16.93 1.48 -5.63
C LEU A 62 18.43 1.71 -5.36
N GLN A 63 19.14 2.36 -6.28
CA GLN A 63 20.55 2.69 -6.10
C GLN A 63 20.76 3.87 -5.12
N VAL A 64 19.95 4.92 -5.21
CA VAL A 64 20.17 6.14 -4.40
C VAL A 64 19.47 6.14 -3.06
N ALA A 65 18.40 5.36 -2.89
CA ALA A 65 17.63 5.37 -1.66
C ALA A 65 18.39 4.71 -0.51
N ARG A 66 18.41 5.35 0.67
CA ARG A 66 18.94 4.78 1.91
C ARG A 66 17.85 4.38 2.90
N SER A 67 16.60 4.78 2.66
CA SER A 67 15.47 4.34 3.47
C SER A 67 14.17 4.40 2.68
N LEU A 68 13.75 3.27 2.11
CA LEU A 68 12.44 3.12 1.50
C LEU A 68 11.41 2.75 2.56
N LEU A 69 10.30 3.48 2.59
CA LEU A 69 9.08 3.00 3.24
C LEU A 69 8.37 2.08 2.26
N VAL A 70 7.98 0.89 2.71
CA VAL A 70 7.44 -0.16 1.86
C VAL A 70 6.19 -0.75 2.49
N ILE A 71 5.18 -1.04 1.67
CA ILE A 71 3.93 -1.68 2.06
C ILE A 71 3.82 -3.03 1.36
N ASP A 72 3.78 -4.13 2.12
CA ASP A 72 3.40 -5.45 1.64
C ASP A 72 1.91 -5.47 1.28
N LEU A 73 1.62 -5.57 -0.02
CA LEU A 73 0.25 -5.59 -0.55
C LEU A 73 -0.48 -6.90 -0.24
N ASP A 74 0.24 -7.98 0.05
CA ASP A 74 -0.35 -9.28 0.38
C ASP A 74 -0.92 -9.34 1.81
N SER A 75 -0.58 -8.37 2.66
CA SER A 75 -1.11 -8.24 4.02
C SER A 75 -1.83 -6.91 4.27
N CYS A 76 -1.63 -5.90 3.41
CA CYS A 76 -2.21 -4.57 3.60
C CYS A 76 -3.73 -4.55 3.39
N VAL A 77 -4.47 -4.22 4.45
CA VAL A 77 -5.94 -4.10 4.44
C VAL A 77 -6.46 -2.70 4.05
N ARG A 78 -5.58 -1.81 3.57
CA ARG A 78 -5.91 -0.44 3.10
C ARG A 78 -6.66 0.43 4.11
N CYS A 79 -6.38 0.23 5.40
CA CYS A 79 -7.02 0.96 6.50
C CYS A 79 -6.58 2.44 6.60
N GLY A 80 -5.42 2.81 6.04
CA GLY A 80 -4.91 4.18 6.06
C GLY A 80 -4.29 4.62 7.39
N HIS A 81 -4.23 3.73 8.37
CA HIS A 81 -3.75 4.04 9.71
C HIS A 81 -2.26 4.43 9.76
N CYS A 82 -1.46 4.06 8.74
CA CYS A 82 -0.09 4.54 8.60
C CYS A 82 0.00 6.04 8.28
N ALA A 83 -0.90 6.55 7.42
CA ALA A 83 -0.98 7.98 7.09
C ALA A 83 -1.53 8.78 8.28
N TRP A 84 -2.63 8.30 8.86
CA TRP A 84 -3.23 8.91 10.05
C TRP A 84 -2.28 8.89 11.26
N GLY A 85 -1.50 7.82 11.47
CA GLY A 85 -0.49 7.78 12.52
C GLY A 85 0.61 8.82 12.31
N CYS A 86 1.05 9.02 11.07
CA CYS A 86 2.02 10.05 10.71
C CYS A 86 1.48 11.47 10.93
N GLU A 87 0.27 11.75 10.44
CA GLU A 87 -0.44 13.01 10.65
C GLU A 87 -0.70 13.29 12.13
N SER A 88 -1.14 12.28 12.88
CA SER A 88 -1.33 12.38 14.32
C SER A 88 -0.04 12.81 14.97
N LEU A 89 1.13 12.31 14.57
CA LEU A 89 2.38 12.69 15.23
C LEU A 89 2.90 14.07 14.80
N HIS A 90 2.75 14.43 13.53
CA HIS A 90 3.42 15.59 12.94
C HIS A 90 2.49 16.75 12.55
N GLY A 91 1.18 16.63 12.77
CA GLY A 91 0.15 17.57 12.32
C GLY A 91 -0.26 17.40 10.86
N VAL A 92 0.62 16.87 10.02
CA VAL A 92 0.38 16.58 8.59
C VAL A 92 0.97 15.23 8.20
N ALA A 93 0.31 14.50 7.31
CA ALA A 93 0.79 13.21 6.83
C ALA A 93 2.02 13.39 5.92
N ARG A 94 3.20 12.96 6.38
CA ARG A 94 4.47 13.02 5.63
C ARG A 94 4.69 11.81 4.71
N LEU A 95 3.61 11.15 4.31
CA LEU A 95 3.59 10.04 3.36
C LEU A 95 2.28 10.03 2.58
N VAL A 96 2.33 9.63 1.32
CA VAL A 96 1.15 9.35 0.49
C VAL A 96 1.16 7.88 0.13
N ARG A 97 0.02 7.21 0.30
CA ARG A 97 -0.11 5.75 0.07
C ARG A 97 -0.23 5.37 -1.42
N ARG A 98 0.16 6.29 -2.31
CA ARG A 98 0.28 6.06 -3.76
C ARG A 98 1.74 5.81 -4.07
N GLY A 99 2.02 5.03 -5.11
CA GLY A 99 3.38 4.75 -5.53
C GLY A 99 3.47 3.56 -6.46
N ASP A 100 4.72 3.19 -6.75
CA ASP A 100 5.05 2.11 -7.67
C ASP A 100 4.94 0.76 -6.97
N LYS A 101 4.37 -0.23 -7.66
CA LYS A 101 4.36 -1.61 -7.21
C LYS A 101 5.55 -2.34 -7.82
N ILE A 102 6.39 -2.91 -6.96
CA ILE A 102 7.48 -3.79 -7.34
C ILE A 102 7.16 -5.22 -6.90
N VAL A 103 7.72 -6.19 -7.61
CA VAL A 103 7.65 -7.61 -7.25
C VAL A 103 9.08 -8.08 -7.09
N THR A 104 9.49 -8.35 -5.86
CA THR A 104 10.88 -8.74 -5.53
C THR A 104 10.90 -9.68 -4.33
N ARG A 105 12.05 -10.34 -4.13
CA ARG A 105 12.31 -11.16 -2.95
C ARG A 105 12.80 -10.28 -1.81
N VAL A 106 12.42 -10.66 -0.60
CA VAL A 106 12.74 -9.89 0.60
C VAL A 106 13.20 -10.85 1.69
N GLY A 107 14.40 -10.63 2.21
CA GLY A 107 15.07 -11.58 3.10
C GLY A 107 15.34 -12.95 2.45
N GLU A 108 15.49 -14.00 3.27
CA GLU A 108 15.77 -15.38 2.83
C GLU A 108 14.58 -16.06 2.13
N GLN A 109 13.38 -15.48 2.16
CA GLN A 109 12.21 -16.13 1.57
C GLN A 109 12.30 -16.08 0.03
N GLU A 110 12.44 -17.25 -0.60
CA GLU A 110 12.51 -17.39 -2.07
C GLU A 110 11.22 -16.99 -2.82
N THR A 111 10.13 -16.67 -2.10
CA THR A 111 8.85 -16.27 -2.67
C THR A 111 8.82 -14.78 -2.97
N ALA A 112 8.49 -14.42 -4.21
CA ALA A 112 8.33 -13.02 -4.62
C ALA A 112 7.12 -12.37 -3.92
N SER A 113 7.32 -11.16 -3.40
CA SER A 113 6.30 -10.38 -2.68
C SER A 113 5.88 -9.14 -3.48
N PRO A 114 4.58 -8.83 -3.57
CA PRO A 114 4.10 -7.59 -4.18
C PRO A 114 4.24 -6.44 -3.17
N LEU A 115 5.23 -5.60 -3.39
CA LEU A 115 5.52 -4.46 -2.53
C LEU A 115 5.07 -3.17 -3.19
N LEU A 116 4.44 -2.29 -2.43
CA LEU A 116 4.19 -0.92 -2.82
C LEU A 116 5.25 -0.03 -2.20
N LEU A 117 5.83 0.84 -3.02
CA LEU A 117 6.75 1.88 -2.61
C LEU A 117 5.97 3.21 -2.48
N PRO A 118 5.28 3.48 -1.36
CA PRO A 118 4.56 4.73 -1.18
C PRO A 118 5.48 5.95 -1.35
N ASN A 119 4.89 7.07 -1.74
CA ASN A 119 5.57 8.36 -1.76
C ASN A 119 5.86 8.76 -0.31
N SER A 120 7.10 8.52 0.11
CA SER A 120 7.69 8.94 1.37
C SER A 120 9.17 9.20 1.13
N CYS A 121 9.74 10.19 1.81
CA CYS A 121 11.16 10.55 1.65
C CYS A 121 12.05 9.31 1.76
N GLN A 122 12.92 9.15 0.77
CA GLN A 122 13.80 7.99 0.62
C GLN A 122 15.16 8.18 1.29
N HIS A 123 15.40 9.36 1.88
CA HIS A 123 16.67 9.78 2.45
C HIS A 123 17.84 9.47 1.50
N CYS A 124 17.75 9.94 0.25
CA CYS A 124 18.70 9.60 -0.79
C CYS A 124 20.15 9.85 -0.34
N GLU A 125 21.08 9.02 -0.81
CA GLU A 125 22.51 9.20 -0.56
C GLU A 125 23.03 10.51 -1.13
N VAL A 126 22.56 10.86 -2.32
CA VAL A 126 22.79 12.14 -2.99
C VAL A 126 21.43 12.85 -3.11
N PRO A 127 21.03 13.66 -2.11
CA PRO A 127 19.71 14.29 -2.11
C PRO A 127 19.68 15.46 -3.08
N ALA A 128 18.93 15.34 -4.18
CA ALA A 128 18.73 16.44 -5.14
C ALA A 128 18.09 17.69 -4.49
N CYS A 129 17.26 17.49 -3.46
CA CYS A 129 16.62 18.59 -2.74
C CYS A 129 17.58 19.46 -1.92
N MET A 130 18.78 18.96 -1.59
CA MET A 130 19.75 19.69 -0.78
C MET A 130 20.37 20.88 -1.53
N PRO A 131 21.01 20.71 -2.72
CA PRO A 131 21.53 21.83 -3.49
C PRO A 131 20.43 22.79 -3.99
N ASP A 132 19.20 22.30 -4.16
CA ASP A 132 18.06 23.13 -4.57
C ASP A 132 17.53 24.04 -3.45
N CYS A 133 18.01 23.89 -2.22
CA CYS A 133 17.55 24.71 -1.09
C CYS A 133 18.36 26.01 -0.99
N PRO A 134 17.79 27.18 -1.34
CA PRO A 134 18.54 28.44 -1.39
C PRO A 134 19.01 28.93 -0.01
N THR A 135 18.32 28.56 1.06
CA THR A 135 18.66 28.95 2.44
C THR A 135 19.58 27.95 3.14
N GLY A 136 19.89 26.81 2.50
CA GLY A 136 20.60 25.72 3.15
C GLY A 136 19.82 25.09 4.31
N ALA A 137 18.48 25.15 4.34
CA ALA A 137 17.67 24.52 5.37
C ALA A 137 17.76 22.99 5.37
N ILE A 138 18.16 22.37 4.26
CA ILE A 138 18.23 20.91 4.12
C ILE A 138 19.65 20.43 4.42
N GLY A 139 19.77 19.48 5.35
CA GLY A 139 21.03 18.84 5.73
C GLY A 139 20.96 17.33 5.61
N ARG A 140 22.12 16.66 5.64
CA ARG A 140 22.23 15.20 5.75
C ARG A 140 23.19 14.89 6.89
N ASP A 141 22.78 14.03 7.81
CA ASP A 141 23.64 13.61 8.91
C ASP A 141 24.62 12.50 8.46
N PRO A 142 25.67 12.19 9.26
CA PRO A 142 26.61 11.11 8.93
C PRO A 142 25.97 9.71 8.85
N ARG A 143 24.75 9.53 9.39
CA ARG A 143 23.99 8.27 9.33
C ARG A 143 23.11 8.18 8.08
N GLY A 144 23.22 9.16 7.20
CA GLY A 144 22.51 9.23 5.93
C GLY A 144 21.10 9.80 6.00
N GLU A 145 20.66 10.30 7.16
CA GLU A 145 19.35 10.93 7.29
C GLU A 145 19.37 12.35 6.71
N VAL A 146 18.59 12.56 5.65
CA VAL A 146 18.27 13.91 5.17
C VAL A 146 17.24 14.56 6.10
N PHE A 147 17.46 15.79 6.57
CA PHE A 147 16.57 16.53 7.48
C PHE A 147 16.36 17.98 7.00
N ILE A 148 15.33 18.65 7.53
CA ILE A 148 15.02 20.06 7.27
C ILE A 148 15.11 20.80 8.59
N ARG A 149 15.81 21.93 8.62
CA ARG A 149 15.84 22.87 9.74
C ARG A 149 14.72 23.87 9.57
N ASP A 150 13.72 23.80 10.44
CA ASP A 150 12.52 24.63 10.34
C ASP A 150 12.87 26.11 10.48
N GLU A 151 13.86 26.46 11.31
CA GLU A 151 14.36 27.83 11.51
C GLU A 151 14.99 28.49 10.26
N LEU A 152 15.37 27.71 9.25
CA LEU A 152 15.96 28.21 8.00
C LEU A 152 15.01 28.09 6.80
N CYS A 153 13.89 27.39 6.97
CA CYS A 153 12.98 27.10 5.87
C CYS A 153 12.04 28.29 5.62
N THR A 154 12.00 28.78 4.38
CA THR A 154 11.10 29.87 3.96
C THR A 154 9.81 29.39 3.28
N GLY A 155 9.62 28.07 3.15
CA GLY A 155 8.45 27.53 2.44
C GLY A 155 8.48 27.65 0.91
N CYS A 156 9.58 28.13 0.30
CA CYS A 156 9.66 28.47 -1.13
C CYS A 156 9.39 27.35 -2.17
N GLY A 157 9.28 26.07 -1.76
CA GLY A 157 8.93 24.99 -2.70
C GLY A 157 10.01 24.49 -3.65
N ALA A 158 11.20 25.11 -3.70
CA ALA A 158 12.28 24.69 -4.61
C ALA A 158 12.65 23.20 -4.44
N CYS A 159 12.83 22.78 -3.18
CA CYS A 159 13.11 21.38 -2.84
C CYS A 159 11.96 20.42 -3.20
N ALA A 160 10.70 20.86 -3.14
CA ALA A 160 9.54 20.07 -3.54
C ALA A 160 9.55 19.81 -5.05
N LYS A 161 9.78 20.87 -5.84
CA LYS A 161 9.92 20.78 -7.30
C LYS A 161 11.14 19.97 -7.73
N GLY A 162 12.24 20.06 -6.98
CA GLY A 162 13.49 19.36 -7.25
C GLY A 162 13.49 17.89 -6.87
N CYS A 163 12.55 17.43 -6.03
CA CYS A 163 12.49 16.04 -5.60
C CYS A 163 12.08 15.13 -6.78
N PRO A 164 12.94 14.20 -7.26
CA PRO A 164 12.57 13.32 -8.39
C PRO A 164 11.42 12.35 -8.06
N TRP A 165 11.07 12.26 -6.78
CA TRP A 165 10.12 11.32 -6.22
C TRP A 165 8.86 11.99 -5.68
N ASP A 166 8.76 13.32 -5.76
CA ASP A 166 7.61 14.08 -5.26
C ASP A 166 7.26 13.74 -3.79
N ASN A 167 8.30 13.69 -2.96
CA ASN A 167 8.22 13.24 -1.56
C ASN A 167 8.29 14.38 -0.54
N ILE A 168 8.32 15.62 -1.01
CA ILE A 168 8.39 16.83 -0.19
C ILE A 168 7.14 17.64 -0.52
N GLN A 169 6.41 18.05 0.52
CA GLN A 169 5.18 18.82 0.41
C GLN A 169 5.41 20.18 1.06
N ILE A 170 4.69 21.19 0.60
CA ILE A 170 4.59 22.47 1.32
C ILE A 170 3.34 22.41 2.19
N ALA A 171 3.50 22.75 3.47
CA ALA A 171 2.42 22.71 4.45
C ALA A 171 2.46 23.95 5.34
N PRO A 172 1.31 24.34 5.92
CA PRO A 172 1.25 25.44 6.87
C PRO A 172 2.20 25.21 8.05
N ARG A 173 2.87 26.27 8.47
CA ARG A 173 3.76 26.30 9.61
C ARG A 173 2.95 26.15 10.89
N PRO A 174 3.23 25.11 11.70
CA PRO A 174 2.58 24.97 12.99
C PRO A 174 2.93 26.14 13.91
N PHE A 175 1.98 26.55 14.76
CA PHE A 175 2.20 27.57 15.76
C PHE A 175 3.39 27.23 16.68
N GLY A 176 4.27 28.19 16.92
CA GLY A 176 5.46 28.02 17.76
C GLY A 176 6.65 27.33 17.09
N VAL A 177 6.55 26.94 15.82
CA VAL A 177 7.70 26.48 15.03
C VAL A 177 8.52 27.71 14.57
N PRO A 178 9.85 27.75 14.81
CA PRO A 178 10.68 28.88 14.41
C PRO A 178 10.59 29.17 12.91
N SER A 179 10.69 30.45 12.54
CA SER A 179 10.74 30.90 11.15
C SER A 179 11.98 31.79 10.95
N PRO A 180 12.65 31.75 9.78
CA PRO A 180 13.76 32.65 9.53
C PRO A 180 13.27 34.11 9.54
N PRO A 181 14.13 35.06 9.95
CA PRO A 181 13.77 36.47 10.00
C PRO A 181 13.42 37.02 8.60
N GLN A 182 12.32 37.75 8.51
CA GLN A 182 11.84 38.42 7.30
C GLN A 182 11.93 39.95 7.46
N GLN A 183 12.03 40.69 6.35
CA GLN A 183 12.20 42.15 6.37
C GLN A 183 10.99 42.90 6.92
N ASP A 184 9.79 42.36 6.72
CA ASP A 184 8.50 42.89 7.17
C ASP A 184 8.14 42.44 8.60
N GLY A 185 8.95 41.56 9.21
CA GLY A 185 8.73 41.03 10.56
C GLY A 185 7.71 39.91 10.65
N GLU A 186 7.01 39.58 9.56
CA GLU A 186 6.03 38.50 9.54
C GLU A 186 6.73 37.15 9.30
N PRO A 187 6.32 36.07 9.99
CA PRO A 187 6.90 34.76 9.78
C PRO A 187 6.41 34.15 8.47
N PHE A 188 7.28 33.44 7.75
CA PHE A 188 6.86 32.58 6.65
C PHE A 188 5.77 31.59 7.08
N GLU A 189 4.57 31.71 6.50
CA GLU A 189 3.39 30.91 6.86
C GLU A 189 3.52 29.44 6.51
N ASP A 190 4.42 29.08 5.59
CA ASP A 190 4.60 27.72 5.08
C ASP A 190 5.98 27.15 5.42
N LEU A 191 6.07 25.82 5.48
CA LEU A 191 7.33 25.08 5.50
C LEU A 191 7.32 23.88 4.55
N ALA A 192 8.52 23.45 4.16
CA ALA A 192 8.70 22.17 3.49
C ALA A 192 8.64 21.02 4.50
N VAL A 193 7.70 20.09 4.31
CA VAL A 193 7.56 18.87 5.10
C VAL A 193 7.90 17.63 4.27
N LYS A 194 8.57 16.69 4.90
CA LYS A 194 8.91 15.39 4.31
C LYS A 194 9.01 14.35 5.41
N CYS A 195 9.03 13.07 5.05
CA CYS A 195 9.32 12.05 6.05
C CYS A 195 10.74 12.24 6.63
N ASP A 196 10.84 12.17 7.95
CA ASP A 196 12.04 12.32 8.78
C ASP A 196 12.35 11.02 9.55
N ARG A 197 11.72 9.91 9.16
CA ARG A 197 11.74 8.62 9.87
C ARG A 197 11.32 8.71 11.35
N CYS A 198 10.59 9.76 11.73
CA CYS A 198 10.28 10.08 13.12
C CYS A 198 11.54 10.16 13.98
N ARG A 199 12.59 10.85 13.49
CA ARG A 199 13.92 10.99 14.14
C ARG A 199 13.88 11.37 15.63
N ASP A 200 12.88 12.16 16.03
CA ASP A 200 12.74 12.66 17.41
C ASP A 200 11.95 11.72 18.33
N TYR A 201 11.53 10.56 17.80
CA TYR A 201 10.71 9.57 18.49
C TYR A 201 11.36 8.18 18.48
N GLU A 202 10.89 7.27 19.32
CA GLU A 202 11.42 5.90 19.43
C GLU A 202 11.33 5.08 18.14
N GLY A 203 10.53 5.49 17.15
CA GLY A 203 10.48 4.84 15.85
C GLY A 203 9.37 5.40 14.95
N PRO A 204 9.31 4.94 13.67
CA PRO A 204 8.34 5.46 12.72
C PRO A 204 6.89 5.21 13.13
N ALA A 205 6.11 6.27 13.31
CA ALA A 205 4.69 6.19 13.66
C ALA A 205 3.89 5.37 12.63
N CYS A 206 4.20 5.53 11.35
CA CYS A 206 3.53 4.79 10.28
C CYS A 206 3.68 3.26 10.40
N VAL A 207 4.84 2.78 10.88
CA VAL A 207 5.13 1.36 11.14
C VAL A 207 4.43 0.90 12.42
N ARG A 208 4.60 1.64 13.52
CA ARG A 208 4.01 1.31 14.83
C ARG A 208 2.49 1.23 14.79
N ALA A 209 1.87 2.03 13.94
CA ALA A 209 0.42 2.12 13.83
C ALA A 209 -0.19 1.00 12.95
N CYS A 210 0.59 0.30 12.12
CA CYS A 210 0.02 -0.67 11.17
C CYS A 210 -0.56 -1.92 11.87
N PRO A 211 -1.88 -2.17 11.83
CA PRO A 211 -2.50 -3.29 12.57
C PRO A 211 -2.20 -4.67 11.96
N THR A 212 -1.65 -4.70 10.75
CA THR A 212 -1.32 -5.93 10.00
C THR A 212 0.19 -6.09 9.80
N GLU A 213 1.02 -5.18 10.34
CA GLU A 213 2.48 -5.17 10.13
C GLU A 213 2.90 -5.16 8.65
N SER A 214 2.01 -4.65 7.79
CA SER A 214 2.22 -4.60 6.35
C SER A 214 3.12 -3.48 5.90
N ILE A 215 3.53 -2.56 6.78
CA ILE A 215 4.39 -1.43 6.42
C ILE A 215 5.66 -1.48 7.24
N PHE A 216 6.80 -1.36 6.55
CA PHE A 216 8.12 -1.43 7.14
C PHE A 216 9.08 -0.54 6.37
N ARG A 217 10.28 -0.32 6.92
CA ARG A 217 11.36 0.37 6.23
C ARG A 217 12.38 -0.66 5.76
N LEU A 218 12.97 -0.41 4.60
CA LEU A 218 14.09 -1.17 4.08
C LEU A 218 15.15 -0.23 3.50
N GLU A 219 16.40 -0.65 3.53
CA GLU A 219 17.49 -0.09 2.75
C GLU A 219 17.74 -1.02 1.54
N PRO A 220 17.55 -0.56 0.29
CA PRO A 220 17.58 -1.44 -0.88
C PRO A 220 18.87 -2.24 -1.05
N ALA A 221 20.01 -1.63 -0.73
CA ALA A 221 21.31 -2.24 -0.95
C ALA A 221 21.57 -3.43 -0.01
N SER A 222 21.06 -3.38 1.23
CA SER A 222 21.21 -4.45 2.22
C SER A 222 20.05 -5.43 2.25
N ASP A 223 18.82 -4.95 2.04
CA ASP A 223 17.61 -5.71 2.42
C ASP A 223 16.92 -6.39 1.22
N LEU A 224 17.30 -6.03 -0.01
CA LEU A 224 16.78 -6.63 -1.24
C LEU A 224 17.88 -7.44 -1.92
N PRO A 225 17.89 -8.78 -1.80
CA PRO A 225 18.97 -9.61 -2.35
C PRO A 225 19.18 -9.44 -3.85
N ASP A 226 18.09 -9.29 -4.61
CA ASP A 226 18.15 -9.06 -6.06
C ASP A 226 18.86 -7.71 -6.38
N VAL A 227 18.70 -6.71 -5.52
CA VAL A 227 19.32 -5.38 -5.66
C VAL A 227 20.76 -5.38 -5.14
N GLY A 228 21.02 -5.97 -3.96
CA GLY A 228 22.37 -6.09 -3.41
C GLY A 228 23.34 -6.78 -4.37
N ARG A 229 22.88 -7.88 -5.01
CA ARG A 229 23.63 -8.57 -6.08
C ARG A 229 23.93 -7.67 -7.28
N LEU A 230 22.96 -6.87 -7.73
CA LEU A 230 23.14 -5.94 -8.84
C LEU A 230 24.09 -4.79 -8.48
N LEU A 231 24.06 -4.31 -7.23
CA LEU A 231 24.89 -3.22 -6.74
C LEU A 231 26.28 -3.67 -6.26
N ARG A 232 26.62 -4.97 -6.37
CA ARG A 232 27.88 -5.59 -5.91
C ARG A 232 28.22 -5.25 -4.45
N GLN A 233 27.22 -5.18 -3.59
CA GLN A 233 27.44 -5.04 -2.15
C GLN A 233 27.20 -6.41 -1.49
N PRO A 234 28.21 -7.00 -0.82
CA PRO A 234 27.95 -8.14 0.05
C PRO A 234 27.11 -7.64 1.24
N SER A 235 25.94 -8.23 1.43
CA SER A 235 25.07 -7.95 2.57
C SER A 235 25.30 -9.02 3.63
N ASP A 236 26.20 -8.76 4.58
CA ASP A 236 26.40 -9.60 5.77
C ASP A 236 25.37 -9.29 6.89
N ARG A 237 24.36 -8.45 6.60
CA ARG A 237 23.30 -8.11 7.56
C ARG A 237 22.15 -9.12 7.44
N GLU A 238 22.16 -10.12 8.30
CA GLU A 238 20.96 -10.84 8.71
C GLU A 238 20.08 -9.91 9.54
N GLU A 239 19.12 -9.23 8.93
CA GLU A 239 18.02 -8.66 9.70
C GLU A 239 16.66 -8.95 9.06
N ALA A 240 15.84 -9.61 9.87
CA ALA A 240 14.60 -10.27 9.51
C ALA A 240 13.60 -9.28 8.89
N VAL A 241 13.55 -9.23 7.56
CA VAL A 241 12.44 -8.59 6.90
C VAL A 241 11.17 -9.35 7.26
N ALA A 242 10.19 -8.59 7.76
CA ALA A 242 8.98 -9.04 8.38
C ALA A 242 8.40 -10.28 7.69
N ARG A 243 8.54 -11.44 8.35
CA ARG A 243 7.85 -12.67 8.00
C ARG A 243 6.40 -12.32 7.68
N ARG A 244 5.88 -12.81 6.55
CA ARG A 244 4.45 -12.78 6.24
C ARG A 244 3.70 -13.24 7.48
N ALA A 245 3.12 -12.31 8.23
CA ALA A 245 2.51 -12.58 9.52
C ALA A 245 1.19 -13.32 9.28
N ARG A 246 1.27 -14.63 9.01
CA ARG A 246 0.12 -15.52 9.04
C ARG A 246 -0.49 -15.41 10.44
N PRO A 247 -1.83 -15.39 10.57
CA PRO A 247 -2.43 -15.52 11.89
C PRO A 247 -1.82 -16.76 12.53
N GLY A 248 -1.14 -16.58 13.66
CA GLY A 248 -0.46 -17.68 14.33
C GLY A 248 -1.45 -18.81 14.65
N PRO A 249 -0.99 -20.06 14.80
CA PRO A 249 -1.84 -21.20 15.15
C PRO A 249 -2.71 -20.94 16.38
N TRP A 250 -2.29 -20.00 17.23
CA TRP A 250 -3.03 -19.53 18.40
C TRP A 250 -4.45 -19.05 18.10
N LEU A 251 -4.72 -18.27 17.04
CA LEU A 251 -6.08 -17.80 16.75
C LEU A 251 -7.02 -18.95 16.36
N ALA A 252 -6.50 -19.93 15.59
CA ALA A 252 -7.25 -21.14 15.26
C ALA A 252 -7.52 -21.99 16.51
N MET A 253 -6.53 -22.10 17.40
CA MET A 253 -6.70 -22.77 18.69
C MET A 253 -7.76 -22.07 19.56
N VAL A 254 -7.73 -20.74 19.68
CA VAL A 254 -8.76 -19.98 20.43
C VAL A 254 -10.14 -20.18 19.81
N ALA A 255 -10.25 -20.19 18.47
CA ALA A 255 -11.52 -20.46 17.80
C ALA A 255 -12.04 -21.87 18.12
N LEU A 256 -11.18 -22.90 18.07
CA LEU A 256 -11.55 -24.28 18.40
C LEU A 256 -11.98 -24.43 19.86
N VAL A 257 -11.23 -23.83 20.79
CA VAL A 257 -11.55 -23.82 22.22
C VAL A 257 -12.87 -23.09 22.47
N ALA A 258 -13.12 -21.96 21.80
CA ALA A 258 -14.37 -21.23 21.93
C ALA A 258 -15.57 -22.05 21.42
N VAL A 259 -15.44 -22.71 20.27
CA VAL A 259 -16.49 -23.60 19.73
C VAL A 259 -16.76 -24.77 20.68
N GLY A 260 -15.71 -25.46 21.14
CA GLY A 260 -15.85 -26.59 22.07
C GLY A 260 -16.44 -26.18 23.42
N GLY A 261 -15.96 -25.08 23.99
CA GLY A 261 -16.47 -24.54 25.26
C GLY A 261 -17.92 -24.07 25.17
N GLY A 262 -18.29 -23.39 24.08
CA GLY A 262 -19.67 -22.99 23.83
C GLY A 262 -20.61 -24.19 23.69
N ALA A 263 -20.21 -25.20 22.91
CA ALA A 263 -21.00 -26.43 22.74
C ALA A 263 -21.15 -27.22 24.06
N ALA A 264 -20.08 -27.32 24.85
CA ALA A 264 -20.13 -27.94 26.17
C ALA A 264 -21.08 -27.19 27.11
N GLY A 265 -21.00 -25.86 27.13
CA GLY A 265 -21.90 -25.01 27.91
C GLY A 265 -23.37 -25.21 27.53
N VAL A 266 -23.69 -25.19 26.23
CA VAL A 266 -25.05 -25.50 25.73
C VAL A 266 -25.49 -26.90 26.17
N GLY A 267 -24.61 -27.90 26.07
CA GLY A 267 -24.87 -29.26 26.52
C GLY A 267 -25.18 -29.36 28.03
N MET A 268 -24.52 -28.55 28.87
CA MET A 268 -24.80 -28.51 30.30
C MET A 268 -26.16 -27.88 30.62
N HIS A 269 -26.55 -26.83 29.89
CA HIS A 269 -27.91 -26.25 29.99
C HIS A 269 -28.99 -27.23 29.53
N LEU A 270 -28.75 -27.97 28.44
CA LEU A 270 -29.66 -29.00 27.96
C LEU A 270 -29.85 -30.14 28.99
N ARG A 271 -28.82 -30.46 29.76
CA ARG A 271 -28.87 -31.42 30.87
C ARG A 271 -29.36 -30.83 32.20
N GLN A 272 -29.76 -29.55 32.22
CA GLN A 272 -30.19 -28.84 33.43
C GLN A 272 -29.14 -28.83 34.56
N LEU A 273 -27.86 -28.91 34.19
CA LEU A 273 -26.74 -28.89 35.15
C LEU A 273 -26.25 -27.46 35.41
N TRP A 274 -26.38 -26.57 34.42
CA TRP A 274 -26.02 -25.16 34.53
C TRP A 274 -27.25 -24.28 34.40
N PHE A 275 -27.23 -23.17 35.12
CA PHE A 275 -28.31 -22.18 35.12
C PHE A 275 -27.71 -20.77 34.99
N PRO A 276 -28.34 -19.85 34.24
CA PRO A 276 -27.80 -18.50 34.03
C PRO A 276 -27.60 -17.69 35.32
N TRP A 277 -28.42 -17.91 36.34
CA TRP A 277 -28.47 -17.12 37.57
C TRP A 277 -27.60 -17.65 38.71
N GLN A 278 -26.93 -18.80 38.56
CA GLN A 278 -26.11 -19.37 39.63
C GLN A 278 -24.91 -20.18 39.12
N GLY A 279 -23.95 -20.40 40.02
CA GLY A 279 -22.78 -21.25 39.77
C GLY A 279 -21.99 -20.82 38.52
N VAL A 280 -21.65 -21.80 37.68
CA VAL A 280 -20.81 -21.58 36.49
C VAL A 280 -21.51 -20.71 35.44
N GLY A 281 -22.83 -20.86 35.25
CA GLY A 281 -23.58 -20.06 34.27
C GLY A 281 -23.56 -18.57 34.59
N TYR A 282 -23.70 -18.19 35.86
CA TYR A 282 -23.57 -16.80 36.30
C TYR A 282 -22.15 -16.26 36.11
N ALA A 283 -21.13 -17.03 36.52
CA ALA A 283 -19.73 -16.64 36.35
C ALA A 283 -19.36 -16.39 34.88
N MET A 284 -19.89 -17.21 33.95
CA MET A 284 -19.72 -17.01 32.51
C MET A 284 -20.40 -15.73 32.00
N GLY A 285 -21.56 -15.36 32.57
CA GLY A 285 -22.24 -14.10 32.26
C GLY A 285 -21.42 -12.88 32.68
N VAL A 286 -20.87 -12.89 33.89
CA VAL A 286 -19.97 -11.83 34.38
C VAL A 286 -18.71 -11.74 33.50
N ALA A 287 -18.09 -12.88 33.19
CA ALA A 287 -16.92 -12.93 32.31
C ALA A 287 -17.23 -12.40 30.90
N ALA A 288 -18.40 -12.71 30.33
CA ALA A 288 -18.85 -12.17 29.06
C ALA A 288 -19.03 -10.65 29.12
N GLY A 289 -19.66 -10.13 30.19
CA GLY A 289 -19.84 -8.69 30.40
C GLY A 289 -18.51 -7.93 30.51
N VAL A 290 -17.56 -8.44 31.29
CA VAL A 290 -16.20 -7.86 31.39
C VAL A 290 -15.51 -7.89 30.04
N SER A 291 -15.59 -9.02 29.32
CA SER A 291 -15.02 -9.16 27.98
C SER A 291 -15.61 -8.15 27.00
N ALA A 292 -16.91 -7.85 27.11
CA ALA A 292 -17.56 -6.85 26.27
C ALA A 292 -17.04 -5.43 26.51
N LEU A 293 -16.82 -5.05 27.77
CA LEU A 293 -16.23 -3.76 28.12
C LEU A 293 -14.78 -3.65 27.60
N LEU A 294 -13.97 -4.71 27.73
CA LEU A 294 -12.61 -4.76 27.20
C LEU A 294 -12.59 -4.66 25.67
N LEU A 295 -13.51 -5.33 24.98
CA LEU A 295 -13.67 -5.25 23.52
C LEU A 295 -14.07 -3.85 23.06
N ALA A 296 -14.91 -3.14 23.82
CA ALA A 296 -15.27 -1.75 23.54
C ALA A 296 -14.07 -0.79 23.74
N ALA A 297 -13.31 -1.02 24.82
CA ALA A 297 -12.12 -0.24 25.16
C ALA A 297 -10.99 -0.34 24.11
N TYR A 298 -10.97 -1.39 23.28
CA TYR A 298 -10.01 -1.56 22.17
C TYR A 298 -9.92 -0.35 21.22
N SER A 299 -11.00 0.43 21.07
CA SER A 299 -11.03 1.59 20.18
C SER A 299 -10.20 2.78 20.68
N LEU A 300 -9.93 2.87 22.00
CA LEU A 300 -9.20 3.97 22.65
C LEU A 300 -7.71 4.01 22.24
N PRO A 301 -6.92 2.94 22.44
CA PRO A 301 -5.59 2.74 21.87
C PRO A 301 -5.33 3.36 20.50
N LYS A 302 -6.19 3.00 19.55
CA LYS A 302 -6.02 3.37 18.14
C LYS A 302 -6.15 4.86 17.93
N ARG A 303 -6.88 5.59 18.77
CA ARG A 303 -7.10 7.03 18.66
C ARG A 303 -6.03 7.85 19.37
N LEU A 304 -5.16 7.20 20.15
CA LEU A 304 -4.21 7.84 21.07
C LEU A 304 -2.74 7.57 20.70
N VAL A 305 -2.42 7.39 19.41
CA VAL A 305 -1.05 7.14 18.93
C VAL A 305 -0.04 8.20 19.41
N ARG A 306 -0.46 9.48 19.55
CA ARG A 306 0.35 10.55 20.15
C ARG A 306 0.81 10.21 21.56
N LEU A 307 -0.06 9.68 22.42
CA LEU A 307 0.25 9.39 23.83
C LEU A 307 1.25 8.24 24.00
N TRP A 308 1.39 7.39 22.97
CA TRP A 308 2.30 6.24 22.99
C TRP A 308 3.60 6.49 22.25
N SER A 309 3.66 7.57 21.47
CA SER A 309 4.87 7.99 20.78
C SER A 309 5.73 8.78 21.75
N ARG A 310 6.60 8.08 22.50
CA ARG A 310 7.51 8.73 23.44
C ARG A 310 8.64 9.44 22.69
N PRO A 311 9.04 10.64 23.13
CA PRO A 311 10.22 11.30 22.60
C PRO A 311 11.45 10.42 22.85
N ARG A 312 12.34 10.34 21.85
CA ARG A 312 13.52 9.48 21.92
C ARG A 312 14.46 9.99 23.01
N ASN A 313 14.88 9.11 23.93
CA ASN A 313 15.86 9.47 24.95
C ASN A 313 17.22 9.81 24.29
N ARG A 314 17.75 11.01 24.53
CA ARG A 314 19.01 11.51 23.92
C ARG A 314 20.22 10.59 24.18
N ARG A 315 20.20 9.79 25.26
CA ARG A 315 21.28 8.81 25.59
C ARG A 315 21.24 7.53 24.75
N ALA A 316 20.12 7.18 24.14
CA ALA A 316 19.97 6.01 23.26
C ALA A 316 20.30 6.33 21.79
N ARG A 317 21.22 7.28 21.57
CA ARG A 317 21.64 7.69 20.23
C ARG A 317 22.44 6.59 19.52
N ASP A 318 23.00 5.60 20.22
CA ASP A 318 24.11 4.81 19.67
C ASP A 318 23.84 3.32 19.40
N GLU A 319 22.64 2.80 19.64
CA GLU A 319 22.34 1.40 19.28
C GLU A 319 21.78 1.25 17.85
N PRO A 320 22.36 0.35 17.02
CA PRO A 320 21.74 -0.08 15.77
C PRO A 320 20.37 -0.70 16.09
N GLY A 321 19.33 -0.08 15.53
CA GLY A 321 17.98 -0.24 16.03
C GLY A 321 17.33 -1.54 15.61
N ASN A 322 16.98 -2.37 16.60
CA ASN A 322 16.02 -3.46 16.50
C ASN A 322 14.85 -3.12 15.55
N ALA A 323 14.40 -4.11 14.77
CA ALA A 323 13.25 -4.00 13.89
C ALA A 323 12.04 -3.38 14.62
N VAL A 324 11.58 -2.20 14.16
CA VAL A 324 10.43 -1.50 14.75
C VAL A 324 9.16 -2.30 14.50
N ARG A 325 8.53 -2.78 15.57
CA ARG A 325 7.30 -3.59 15.51
C ARG A 325 6.04 -2.74 15.62
N SER A 326 4.91 -3.30 15.19
CA SER A 326 3.62 -2.66 15.39
C SER A 326 3.19 -2.72 16.85
N LEU A 327 2.71 -1.59 17.38
CA LEU A 327 2.05 -1.56 18.69
C LEU A 327 0.60 -2.04 18.63
N VAL A 328 -0.04 -1.85 17.46
CA VAL A 328 -1.48 -2.10 17.29
C VAL A 328 -1.75 -3.55 16.86
N ARG A 329 -0.76 -4.23 16.28
CA ARG A 329 -0.92 -5.63 15.83
C ARG A 329 -1.32 -6.59 16.96
N PRO A 330 -0.63 -6.63 18.12
CA PRO A 330 -1.04 -7.50 19.22
C PRO A 330 -2.47 -7.19 19.70
N GLN A 331 -2.85 -5.92 19.71
CA GLN A 331 -4.18 -5.48 20.12
C GLN A 331 -5.26 -6.01 19.17
N LEU A 332 -5.02 -5.98 17.86
CA LEU A 332 -5.95 -6.58 16.88
C LEU A 332 -6.10 -8.09 17.12
N THR A 333 -4.99 -8.78 17.35
CA THR A 333 -5.00 -10.23 17.63
C THR A 333 -5.78 -10.54 18.91
N VAL A 334 -5.55 -9.79 19.99
CA VAL A 334 -6.27 -9.93 21.26
C VAL A 334 -7.76 -9.61 21.08
N HIS A 335 -8.11 -8.56 20.33
CA HIS A 335 -9.51 -8.20 20.08
C HIS A 335 -10.27 -9.31 19.34
N VAL A 336 -9.66 -9.91 18.30
CA VAL A 336 -10.28 -11.04 17.58
C VAL A 336 -10.40 -12.26 18.49
N ALA A 337 -9.35 -12.59 19.25
CA ALA A 337 -9.37 -13.73 20.18
C ALA A 337 -10.42 -13.57 21.28
N LEU A 338 -10.49 -12.39 21.90
CA LEU A 338 -11.45 -12.07 22.95
C LEU A 338 -12.89 -12.06 22.41
N GLY A 339 -13.09 -11.57 21.18
CA GLY A 339 -14.37 -11.66 20.49
C GLY A 339 -14.83 -13.12 20.30
N LEU A 340 -13.95 -14.00 19.85
CA LEU A 340 -14.25 -15.43 19.72
C LEU A 340 -14.50 -16.10 21.07
N ALA A 341 -13.68 -15.82 22.09
CA ALA A 341 -13.87 -16.36 23.43
C ALA A 341 -15.19 -15.89 24.08
N SER A 342 -15.56 -14.62 23.89
CA SER A 342 -16.81 -14.07 24.43
C SER A 342 -18.05 -14.79 23.88
N LEU A 343 -18.01 -15.28 22.64
CA LEU A 343 -19.08 -16.08 22.05
C LEU A 343 -19.33 -17.34 22.87
N ALA A 344 -18.26 -18.03 23.26
CA ALA A 344 -18.34 -19.22 24.10
C ALA A 344 -18.93 -18.91 25.48
N MET A 345 -18.50 -17.79 26.09
CA MET A 345 -18.99 -17.34 27.41
C MET A 345 -20.49 -17.02 27.37
N VAL A 346 -20.96 -16.31 26.33
CA VAL A 346 -22.39 -16.00 26.15
C VAL A 346 -23.22 -17.29 25.96
N LEU A 347 -22.74 -18.23 25.15
CA LEU A 347 -23.41 -19.53 24.97
C LEU A 347 -23.43 -20.36 26.26
N ALA A 348 -22.33 -20.35 27.02
CA ALA A 348 -22.23 -21.03 28.31
C ALA A 348 -23.11 -20.39 29.40
N HIS A 349 -23.35 -19.08 29.33
CA HIS A 349 -24.26 -18.36 30.21
C HIS A 349 -25.74 -18.64 29.89
N GLY A 350 -26.16 -18.40 28.64
CA GLY A 350 -27.56 -18.40 28.23
C GLY A 350 -28.07 -19.71 27.59
N GLY A 351 -27.21 -20.71 27.42
CA GLY A 351 -27.59 -22.02 26.87
C GLY A 351 -28.04 -21.99 25.39
N GLY A 352 -27.76 -20.90 24.67
CA GLY A 352 -28.11 -20.74 23.25
C GLY A 352 -29.61 -20.56 22.96
N ARG A 353 -30.47 -20.41 23.97
CA ARG A 353 -31.91 -20.18 23.76
C ARG A 353 -32.19 -18.73 23.41
N LEU A 354 -32.67 -18.48 22.20
CA LEU A 354 -33.16 -17.17 21.79
C LEU A 354 -34.59 -16.98 22.29
N SER A 355 -34.80 -15.98 23.16
CA SER A 355 -36.13 -15.57 23.64
C SER A 355 -36.32 -14.08 23.41
N TRP A 356 -37.57 -13.61 23.48
CA TRP A 356 -37.91 -12.18 23.39
C TRP A 356 -37.59 -11.39 24.68
N SER A 357 -36.80 -11.97 25.59
CA SER A 357 -36.28 -11.29 26.78
C SER A 357 -35.12 -10.35 26.44
N SER A 358 -34.75 -9.48 27.38
CA SER A 358 -33.53 -8.67 27.29
C SER A 358 -32.27 -9.52 27.08
N GLY A 359 -32.17 -10.69 27.72
CA GLY A 359 -31.04 -11.62 27.56
C GLY A 359 -30.98 -12.28 26.18
N GLY A 360 -32.13 -12.66 25.62
CA GLY A 360 -32.21 -13.27 24.30
C GLY A 360 -31.91 -12.28 23.17
N THR A 361 -32.43 -11.05 23.27
CA THR A 361 -32.13 -9.95 22.34
C THR A 361 -30.68 -9.50 22.43
N LEU A 362 -30.11 -9.40 23.64
CA LEU A 362 -28.68 -9.17 23.87
C LEU A 362 -27.81 -10.23 23.18
N SER A 363 -28.15 -11.51 23.35
CA SER A 363 -27.41 -12.62 22.73
C SER A 363 -27.42 -12.52 21.21
N LEU A 364 -28.56 -12.17 20.60
CA LEU A 364 -28.65 -11.98 19.15
C LEU A 364 -27.78 -10.82 18.65
N ALA A 365 -27.83 -9.67 19.34
CA ALA A 365 -26.99 -8.52 19.00
C ALA A 365 -25.49 -8.85 19.15
N TRP A 366 -25.13 -9.61 20.20
CA TRP A 366 -23.77 -10.10 20.41
C TRP A 366 -23.31 -11.03 19.28
N PHE A 367 -24.13 -12.01 18.90
CA PHE A 367 -23.83 -12.94 17.81
C PHE A 367 -23.68 -12.21 16.47
N ALA A 368 -24.52 -11.22 16.18
CA ALA A 368 -24.36 -10.38 15.00
C ALA A 368 -23.02 -9.62 15.02
N SER A 369 -22.63 -9.04 16.16
CA SER A 369 -21.35 -8.36 16.31
C SER A 369 -20.17 -9.30 16.06
N VAL A 370 -20.17 -10.48 16.70
CA VAL A 370 -19.12 -11.52 16.50
C VAL A 370 -19.08 -12.00 15.06
N LEU A 371 -20.23 -12.23 14.42
CA LEU A 371 -20.32 -12.65 13.02
C LEU A 371 -19.67 -11.62 12.08
N PHE A 372 -20.04 -10.34 12.20
CA PHE A 372 -19.44 -9.29 11.36
C PHE A 372 -17.94 -9.12 11.64
N GLY A 373 -17.51 -9.24 12.90
CA GLY A 373 -16.09 -9.22 13.26
C GLY A 373 -15.30 -10.39 12.64
N ALA A 374 -15.88 -11.61 12.68
CA ALA A 374 -15.29 -12.80 12.07
C ALA A 374 -15.23 -12.70 10.54
N LEU A 375 -16.27 -12.18 9.89
CA LEU A 375 -16.27 -11.87 8.46
C LEU A 375 -15.18 -10.85 8.11
N GLY A 376 -14.97 -9.83 8.95
CA GLY A 376 -13.87 -8.88 8.82
C GLY A 376 -12.49 -9.53 8.91
N ALA A 377 -12.27 -10.38 9.91
CA ALA A 377 -11.02 -11.13 10.08
C ALA A 377 -10.74 -12.07 8.90
N LEU A 378 -11.78 -12.77 8.40
CA LEU A 378 -11.69 -13.59 7.20
C LEU A 378 -11.34 -12.74 5.97
N ALA A 379 -12.02 -11.62 5.77
CA ALA A 379 -11.74 -10.70 4.67
C ALA A 379 -10.28 -10.22 4.70
N TYR A 380 -9.74 -9.90 5.89
CA TYR A 380 -8.34 -9.50 6.06
C TYR A 380 -7.34 -10.58 5.69
N GLY A 381 -7.67 -11.87 5.87
CA GLY A 381 -6.81 -12.98 5.45
C GLY A 381 -6.91 -13.35 3.96
N VAL A 382 -8.06 -13.08 3.33
CA VAL A 382 -8.43 -13.62 2.01
C VAL A 382 -8.33 -12.57 0.89
N VAL A 383 -8.67 -11.32 1.19
CA VAL A 383 -8.82 -10.26 0.19
C VAL A 383 -7.48 -9.64 -0.23
N PRO A 384 -6.55 -9.27 0.67
CA PRO A 384 -5.32 -8.58 0.27
C PRO A 384 -4.49 -9.35 -0.77
N PRO A 385 -4.23 -10.67 -0.64
CA PRO A 385 -3.48 -11.42 -1.66
C PRO A 385 -4.19 -11.54 -3.01
N ARG A 386 -5.53 -11.45 -3.04
CA ARG A 386 -6.29 -11.42 -4.30
C ARG A 386 -6.26 -10.04 -4.93
N LEU A 387 -6.36 -9.01 -4.11
CA LEU A 387 -6.33 -7.62 -4.54
C LEU A 387 -4.94 -7.23 -5.09
N SER A 388 -3.87 -7.66 -4.41
CA SER A 388 -2.49 -7.42 -4.82
C SER A 388 -2.20 -7.96 -6.22
N ARG A 389 -2.75 -9.11 -6.61
CA ARG A 389 -2.59 -9.68 -7.96
C ARG A 389 -3.28 -8.88 -9.06
N LEU A 390 -4.36 -8.18 -8.70
CA LEU A 390 -5.23 -7.46 -9.63
C LEU A 390 -4.88 -5.99 -9.77
N GLU A 391 -3.86 -5.50 -9.07
CA GLU A 391 -3.45 -4.09 -9.11
C GLU A 391 -2.04 -3.92 -9.69
N ARG A 392 -1.85 -2.80 -10.39
CA ARG A 392 -0.57 -2.38 -10.97
C ARG A 392 0.03 -1.20 -10.22
N SER A 393 -0.79 -0.21 -9.90
CA SER A 393 -0.53 0.82 -8.90
C SER A 393 -1.58 0.65 -7.79
N ALA A 394 -1.23 0.95 -6.55
CA ALA A 394 -2.17 0.85 -5.44
C ALA A 394 -3.18 2.01 -5.49
N VAL A 395 -4.22 1.83 -6.31
CA VAL A 395 -5.32 2.80 -6.47
C VAL A 395 -6.11 2.87 -5.16
N LEU A 396 -6.38 4.09 -4.71
CA LEU A 396 -7.22 4.35 -3.54
C LEU A 396 -8.70 4.44 -3.97
N PRO A 397 -9.66 4.15 -3.06
CA PRO A 397 -11.09 4.21 -3.37
C PRO A 397 -11.55 5.50 -4.07
N GLU A 398 -11.03 6.63 -3.64
CA GLU A 398 -11.27 7.96 -4.18
C GLU A 398 -10.76 8.14 -5.62
N ASP A 399 -9.74 7.38 -6.02
CA ASP A 399 -9.07 7.48 -7.32
C ASP A 399 -9.73 6.59 -8.39
N PHE A 400 -10.68 5.70 -8.03
CA PHE A 400 -11.27 4.76 -8.99
C PHE A 400 -11.97 5.45 -10.16
N THR A 401 -12.64 6.57 -9.92
CA THR A 401 -13.41 7.28 -10.95
C THR A 401 -12.50 8.02 -11.94
N SER A 402 -11.44 8.69 -11.47
CA SER A 402 -10.43 9.29 -12.35
C SER A 402 -9.66 8.23 -13.10
N THR A 403 -9.14 7.21 -12.41
CA THR A 403 -8.38 6.12 -13.03
C THR A 403 -9.17 5.42 -14.14
N ARG A 404 -10.48 5.18 -13.93
CA ARG A 404 -11.35 4.59 -14.95
C ARG A 404 -11.47 5.49 -16.18
N ARG A 405 -11.63 6.80 -16.00
CA ARG A 405 -11.69 7.76 -17.11
C ARG A 405 -10.37 7.78 -17.87
N ASP A 406 -9.25 7.92 -17.17
CA ASP A 406 -7.92 7.96 -17.77
C ASP A 406 -7.61 6.70 -18.59
N LEU A 407 -7.97 5.51 -18.08
CA LEU A 407 -7.80 4.26 -18.81
C LEU A 407 -8.70 4.16 -20.05
N ILE A 408 -9.93 4.68 -19.97
CA ILE A 408 -10.86 4.72 -21.12
C ILE A 408 -10.31 5.68 -22.18
N ASP A 409 -9.84 6.85 -21.78
CA ASP A 409 -9.29 7.86 -22.68
C ASP A 409 -8.02 7.34 -23.37
N GLN A 410 -7.12 6.71 -22.61
CA GLN A 410 -5.94 6.02 -23.15
C GLN A 410 -6.32 4.88 -24.09
N LEU A 411 -7.40 4.15 -23.80
CA LEU A 411 -7.86 3.05 -24.64
C LEU A 411 -8.36 3.58 -25.99
N TYR A 412 -9.20 4.61 -26.00
CA TYR A 412 -9.69 5.24 -27.23
C TYR A 412 -8.56 5.90 -28.03
N ALA A 413 -7.69 6.67 -27.37
CA ALA A 413 -6.52 7.25 -27.99
C ALA A 413 -5.59 6.17 -28.58
N GLY A 414 -5.42 5.05 -27.88
CA GLY A 414 -4.55 3.95 -28.30
C GLY A 414 -5.06 3.15 -29.51
N VAL A 415 -6.36 3.17 -29.78
CA VAL A 415 -6.99 2.55 -30.96
C VAL A 415 -6.84 3.44 -32.21
N THR A 416 -6.85 4.76 -32.03
CA THR A 416 -6.69 5.73 -33.12
C THR A 416 -5.34 5.55 -33.82
N GLY A 417 -5.34 5.50 -35.16
CA GLY A 417 -4.12 5.31 -35.95
C GLY A 417 -3.56 3.88 -35.99
N ARG A 418 -4.26 2.89 -35.42
CA ARG A 418 -3.88 1.47 -35.51
C ARG A 418 -4.37 0.81 -36.80
N SER A 419 -3.78 -0.35 -37.13
CA SER A 419 -4.16 -1.15 -38.29
C SER A 419 -5.65 -1.59 -38.23
N GLU A 420 -6.28 -1.76 -39.40
CA GLU A 420 -7.68 -2.24 -39.48
C GLU A 420 -7.88 -3.59 -38.79
N LEU A 421 -6.84 -4.44 -38.78
CA LEU A 421 -6.87 -5.70 -38.04
C LEU A 421 -7.01 -5.46 -36.53
N VAL A 422 -6.22 -4.55 -35.97
CA VAL A 422 -6.26 -4.20 -34.53
C VAL A 422 -7.61 -3.58 -34.17
N LYS A 423 -8.18 -2.71 -35.01
CA LYS A 423 -9.53 -2.15 -34.79
C LYS A 423 -10.60 -3.25 -34.76
N LYS A 424 -10.56 -4.20 -35.70
CA LYS A 424 -11.48 -5.35 -35.71
C LYS A 424 -11.31 -6.24 -34.47
N LEU A 425 -10.08 -6.49 -34.03
CA LEU A 425 -9.81 -7.25 -32.80
C LEU A 425 -10.31 -6.51 -31.55
N PHE A 426 -10.14 -5.19 -31.51
CA PHE A 426 -10.67 -4.35 -30.45
C PHE A 426 -12.20 -4.49 -30.34
N GLU A 427 -12.92 -4.34 -31.45
CA GLU A 427 -14.38 -4.44 -31.49
C GLU A 427 -14.90 -5.85 -31.22
N ARG A 428 -14.29 -6.89 -31.80
CA ARG A 428 -14.81 -8.27 -31.75
C ARG A 428 -14.29 -9.11 -30.59
N VAL A 429 -13.16 -8.71 -29.97
CA VAL A 429 -12.54 -9.50 -28.88
C VAL A 429 -12.40 -8.67 -27.62
N LEU A 430 -11.78 -7.49 -27.69
CA LEU A 430 -11.45 -6.72 -26.48
C LEU A 430 -12.67 -6.06 -25.84
N VAL A 431 -13.59 -5.46 -26.62
CA VAL A 431 -14.82 -4.87 -26.10
C VAL A 431 -15.75 -5.94 -25.51
N PRO A 432 -16.01 -7.09 -26.15
CA PRO A 432 -16.77 -8.19 -25.54
C PRO A 432 -16.12 -8.75 -24.28
N TYR A 433 -14.79 -8.84 -24.24
CA TYR A 433 -14.07 -9.14 -23.00
C TYR A 433 -14.41 -8.09 -21.93
N LEU A 434 -14.25 -6.79 -22.21
CA LEU A 434 -14.53 -5.77 -21.19
C LEU A 434 -15.98 -5.81 -20.68
N ARG A 435 -16.95 -6.03 -21.56
CA ARG A 435 -18.40 -6.00 -21.25
C ARG A 435 -18.98 -7.32 -20.75
N GLN A 436 -18.19 -8.39 -20.68
CA GLN A 436 -18.67 -9.70 -20.28
C GLN A 436 -19.31 -9.66 -18.86
N PRO A 437 -20.60 -10.04 -18.71
CA PRO A 437 -21.24 -10.15 -17.40
C PRO A 437 -20.46 -11.09 -16.49
N GLY A 438 -20.18 -10.65 -15.25
CA GLY A 438 -19.37 -11.43 -14.31
C GLY A 438 -17.90 -11.60 -14.71
N GLY A 439 -17.39 -10.91 -15.73
CA GLY A 439 -16.00 -11.01 -16.16
C GLY A 439 -14.99 -10.67 -15.06
N TRP A 440 -15.31 -9.70 -14.20
CA TRP A 440 -14.50 -9.36 -13.02
C TRP A 440 -14.49 -10.49 -11.97
N LEU A 441 -15.61 -11.19 -11.79
CA LEU A 441 -15.71 -12.29 -10.85
C LEU A 441 -14.90 -13.50 -11.34
N ARG A 442 -14.96 -13.80 -12.64
CA ARG A 442 -14.11 -14.82 -13.27
C ARG A 442 -12.63 -14.49 -13.13
N LEU A 443 -12.27 -13.22 -13.26
CA LEU A 443 -10.88 -12.76 -13.06
C LEU A 443 -10.42 -13.04 -11.63
N VAL A 444 -11.22 -12.67 -10.62
CA VAL A 444 -10.93 -12.96 -9.21
C VAL A 444 -10.85 -14.47 -8.95
N ALA A 445 -11.80 -15.25 -9.46
CA ALA A 445 -11.87 -16.69 -9.27
C ALA A 445 -10.71 -17.43 -9.93
N SER A 446 -10.17 -16.91 -11.05
CA SER A 446 -9.04 -17.50 -11.74
C SER A 446 -7.74 -17.47 -10.94
N GLY A 447 -7.63 -16.58 -9.96
CA GLY A 447 -6.41 -16.39 -9.17
C GLY A 447 -5.21 -15.84 -9.96
N ARG A 448 -5.38 -15.50 -11.25
CA ARG A 448 -4.35 -14.95 -12.12
C ARG A 448 -4.02 -13.51 -11.72
N ASP A 449 -2.75 -13.14 -11.89
CA ASP A 449 -2.34 -11.74 -11.85
C ASP A 449 -2.64 -11.04 -13.19
N LEU A 450 -2.51 -9.71 -13.21
CA LEU A 450 -2.75 -8.94 -14.45
C LEU A 450 -1.88 -9.40 -15.62
N SER A 451 -0.63 -9.79 -15.38
CA SER A 451 0.31 -10.15 -16.45
C SER A 451 -0.04 -11.49 -17.10
N SER A 452 -0.44 -12.47 -16.30
CA SER A 452 -0.88 -13.79 -16.73
C SER A 452 -2.24 -13.72 -17.42
N GLU A 453 -3.14 -12.84 -16.97
CA GLU A 453 -4.39 -12.56 -17.67
C GLU A 453 -4.16 -11.89 -19.03
N GLN A 454 -3.24 -10.93 -19.11
CA GLN A 454 -2.82 -10.31 -20.38
C GLN A 454 -2.26 -11.36 -21.35
N LYS A 455 -1.33 -12.22 -20.88
CA LYS A 455 -0.79 -13.32 -21.69
C LYS A 455 -1.86 -14.32 -22.11
N ALA A 456 -2.84 -14.62 -21.26
CA ALA A 456 -3.94 -15.51 -21.60
C ALA A 456 -4.85 -14.92 -22.68
N LEU A 457 -5.18 -13.63 -22.58
CA LEU A 457 -5.95 -12.92 -23.60
C LEU A 457 -5.17 -12.81 -24.91
N ARG A 458 -3.86 -12.53 -24.83
CA ARG A 458 -2.98 -12.48 -26.01
C ARG A 458 -2.92 -13.83 -26.73
N ARG A 459 -2.65 -14.92 -26.00
CA ARG A 459 -2.66 -16.28 -26.56
C ARG A 459 -3.98 -16.63 -27.23
N ARG A 460 -5.11 -16.25 -26.62
CA ARG A 460 -6.44 -16.46 -27.22
C ARG A 460 -6.58 -15.74 -28.57
N ILE A 461 -6.07 -14.51 -28.68
CA ILE A 461 -6.06 -13.77 -29.94
C ILE A 461 -5.12 -14.43 -30.95
N ASP A 462 -3.91 -14.80 -30.54
CA ASP A 462 -2.94 -15.46 -31.42
C ASP A 462 -3.49 -16.79 -31.97
N THR A 463 -4.22 -17.57 -31.16
CA THR A 463 -4.90 -18.79 -31.62
C THR A 463 -6.03 -18.53 -32.60
N MET A 464 -6.72 -17.38 -32.52
CA MET A 464 -7.76 -17.01 -33.50
C MET A 464 -7.16 -16.56 -34.83
N LEU A 465 -5.94 -16.03 -34.82
CA LEU A 465 -5.26 -15.53 -36.01
C LEU A 465 -4.48 -16.63 -36.75
N GLU A 466 -4.14 -17.74 -36.07
CA GLU A 466 -3.37 -18.87 -36.63
C GLU A 466 -2.05 -18.41 -37.28
N GLY A 467 -1.40 -17.40 -36.69
CA GLY A 467 -0.16 -16.80 -37.21
C GLY A 467 -0.33 -15.77 -38.33
N ARG A 468 -1.56 -15.49 -38.79
CA ARG A 468 -1.81 -14.49 -39.84
C ARG A 468 -1.69 -13.05 -39.31
N GLY A 469 -0.95 -12.21 -40.03
CA GLY A 469 -0.90 -10.76 -39.80
C GLY A 469 -0.15 -10.33 -38.55
N ALA A 470 0.81 -11.14 -38.09
CA ALA A 470 1.64 -10.84 -36.91
C ALA A 470 2.35 -9.48 -37.02
N GLU A 471 2.79 -9.08 -38.22
CA GLU A 471 3.43 -7.77 -38.44
C GLU A 471 2.47 -6.58 -38.25
N ARG A 472 1.15 -6.81 -38.23
CA ARG A 472 0.12 -5.75 -38.11
C ARG A 472 -0.44 -5.59 -36.70
N LEU A 473 0.12 -6.30 -35.71
CA LEU A 473 -0.34 -6.30 -34.31
C LEU A 473 0.35 -5.26 -33.43
N ALA A 474 1.09 -4.32 -34.02
CA ALA A 474 1.79 -3.26 -33.29
C ALA A 474 0.83 -2.48 -32.36
N GLY A 475 1.11 -2.49 -31.06
CA GLY A 475 0.32 -1.83 -30.02
C GLY A 475 -0.86 -2.62 -29.46
N LEU A 476 -1.14 -3.83 -29.96
CA LEU A 476 -2.20 -4.69 -29.41
C LEU A 476 -1.96 -4.99 -27.91
N ASP A 477 -0.72 -5.20 -27.49
CA ASP A 477 -0.40 -5.51 -26.08
C ASP A 477 -0.73 -4.34 -25.14
N ALA A 478 -0.60 -3.10 -25.62
CA ALA A 478 -1.02 -1.91 -24.88
C ALA A 478 -2.55 -1.86 -24.72
N LEU A 479 -3.30 -2.22 -25.77
CA LEU A 479 -4.77 -2.30 -25.69
C LEU A 479 -5.24 -3.44 -24.78
N ILE A 480 -4.62 -4.62 -24.88
CA ILE A 480 -4.86 -5.77 -24.00
C ILE A 480 -4.62 -5.37 -22.55
N ARG A 481 -3.50 -4.70 -22.28
CA ARG A 481 -3.18 -4.15 -20.96
C ARG A 481 -4.30 -3.26 -20.43
N LEU A 482 -4.70 -2.24 -21.19
CA LEU A 482 -5.72 -1.26 -20.77
C LEU A 482 -7.07 -1.94 -20.49
N VAL A 483 -7.47 -2.88 -21.34
CA VAL A 483 -8.74 -3.61 -21.20
C VAL A 483 -8.74 -4.56 -20.00
N VAL A 484 -7.61 -5.25 -19.74
CA VAL A 484 -7.45 -6.08 -18.54
C VAL A 484 -7.45 -5.22 -17.27
N GLU A 485 -6.75 -4.08 -17.27
CA GLU A 485 -6.76 -3.13 -16.14
C GLU A 485 -8.17 -2.56 -15.89
N LEU A 486 -8.91 -2.15 -16.94
CA LEU A 486 -10.29 -1.68 -16.82
C LEU A 486 -11.23 -2.74 -16.23
N ARG A 487 -11.10 -4.00 -16.64
CA ARG A 487 -11.88 -5.10 -16.05
C ARG A 487 -11.50 -5.33 -14.59
N ALA A 488 -10.21 -5.22 -14.27
CA ALA A 488 -9.70 -5.39 -12.92
C ALA A 488 -10.17 -4.28 -11.96
N LEU A 489 -10.36 -3.04 -12.43
CA LEU A 489 -10.87 -1.94 -11.58
C LEU A 489 -12.19 -2.28 -10.87
N THR A 490 -13.12 -2.94 -11.57
CA THR A 490 -14.38 -3.38 -10.94
C THR A 490 -14.12 -4.39 -9.82
N ALA A 491 -13.24 -5.36 -10.05
CA ALA A 491 -12.85 -6.32 -9.03
C ALA A 491 -12.15 -5.62 -7.85
N GLN A 492 -11.23 -4.69 -8.11
CA GLN A 492 -10.53 -3.92 -7.09
C GLN A 492 -11.51 -3.13 -6.21
N ARG A 493 -12.51 -2.47 -6.82
CA ARG A 493 -13.55 -1.73 -6.10
C ARG A 493 -14.37 -2.64 -5.18
N VAL A 494 -14.82 -3.80 -5.68
CA VAL A 494 -15.58 -4.77 -4.89
C VAL A 494 -14.74 -5.33 -3.74
N LEU A 495 -13.52 -5.79 -4.01
CA LEU A 495 -12.61 -6.32 -2.99
C LEU A 495 -12.29 -5.26 -1.92
N THR A 496 -12.06 -4.01 -2.33
CA THR A 496 -11.81 -2.92 -1.38
C THR A 496 -13.05 -2.59 -0.55
N ALA A 497 -14.25 -2.69 -1.13
CA ALA A 497 -15.51 -2.55 -0.38
C ALA A 497 -15.69 -3.68 0.64
N LEU A 498 -15.38 -4.93 0.28
CA LEU A 498 -15.44 -6.08 1.20
C LEU A 498 -14.54 -5.88 2.44
N LEU A 499 -13.38 -5.24 2.28
CA LEU A 499 -12.49 -4.92 3.40
C LEU A 499 -13.10 -3.91 4.41
N ARG A 500 -14.12 -3.15 4.02
CA ARG A 500 -14.69 -2.04 4.81
C ARG A 500 -16.14 -2.23 5.22
N MET A 501 -16.95 -2.96 4.43
CA MET A 501 -18.41 -3.02 4.63
C MET A 501 -18.85 -3.66 5.95
N TRP A 502 -18.03 -4.57 6.50
CA TRP A 502 -18.33 -5.25 7.77
C TRP A 502 -18.17 -4.33 8.98
N LEU A 503 -17.31 -3.30 8.88
CA LEU A 503 -16.95 -2.44 10.01
C LEU A 503 -18.14 -1.64 10.56
N PRO A 504 -18.97 -0.93 9.75
CA PRO A 504 -20.14 -0.23 10.29
C PRO A 504 -21.16 -1.22 10.87
N LEU A 505 -21.37 -2.37 10.25
CA LEU A 505 -22.29 -3.41 10.75
C LEU A 505 -21.83 -3.96 12.10
N HIS A 506 -20.54 -4.27 12.23
CA HIS A 506 -19.93 -4.70 13.48
C HIS A 506 -20.03 -3.62 14.57
N GLY A 507 -19.76 -2.36 14.23
CA GLY A 507 -19.85 -1.22 15.16
C GLY A 507 -21.27 -0.99 15.68
N VAL A 508 -22.27 -1.01 14.80
CA VAL A 508 -23.69 -0.85 15.19
C VAL A 508 -24.15 -2.03 16.05
N ALA A 509 -23.84 -3.27 15.65
CA ALA A 509 -24.20 -4.45 16.43
C ALA A 509 -23.53 -4.45 17.82
N ALA A 510 -22.26 -4.04 17.91
CA ALA A 510 -21.56 -3.88 19.17
C ALA A 510 -22.19 -2.81 20.07
N ALA A 511 -22.56 -1.66 19.51
CA ALA A 511 -23.21 -0.59 20.26
C ALA A 511 -24.58 -1.02 20.82
N ILE A 512 -25.41 -1.68 20.00
CA ILE A 512 -26.69 -2.25 20.43
C ILE A 512 -26.47 -3.27 21.54
N ALA A 513 -25.49 -4.17 21.38
CA ALA A 513 -25.19 -5.19 22.37
C ALA A 513 -24.73 -4.58 23.71
N LEU A 514 -23.92 -3.52 23.70
CA LEU A 514 -23.51 -2.82 24.92
C LEU A 514 -24.68 -2.13 25.63
N ALA A 515 -25.60 -1.52 24.87
CA ALA A 515 -26.81 -0.92 25.45
C ALA A 515 -27.72 -1.98 26.07
N LEU A 516 -27.94 -3.10 25.37
CA LEU A 516 -28.72 -4.23 25.89
C LEU A 516 -28.06 -4.91 27.09
N LEU A 517 -26.72 -4.94 27.13
CA LEU A 517 -25.97 -5.46 28.28
C LEU A 517 -26.25 -4.62 29.53
N ALA A 518 -26.25 -3.30 29.42
CA ALA A 518 -26.58 -2.41 30.54
C ALA A 518 -28.02 -2.64 31.04
N ILE A 519 -28.98 -2.79 30.12
CA ILE A 519 -30.39 -3.09 30.45
C ILE A 519 -30.49 -4.45 31.15
N HIS A 520 -29.87 -5.49 30.59
CA HIS A 520 -29.90 -6.83 31.13
C HIS A 520 -29.32 -6.89 32.56
N VAL A 521 -28.18 -6.24 32.80
CA VAL A 521 -27.58 -6.15 34.15
C VAL A 521 -28.51 -5.41 35.12
N ALA A 522 -29.16 -4.33 34.68
CA ALA A 522 -30.09 -3.56 35.51
C ALA A 522 -31.42 -4.29 35.79
N GLU A 523 -31.83 -5.22 34.94
CA GLU A 523 -33.00 -6.08 35.16
C GLU A 523 -32.68 -7.26 36.08
N VAL A 524 -31.51 -7.89 35.92
CA VAL A 524 -31.09 -9.01 36.78
C VAL A 524 -30.73 -8.53 38.19
N GLY A 525 -30.28 -7.28 38.35
CA GLY A 525 -29.98 -6.67 39.64
C GLY A 525 -31.20 -6.15 40.41
N ARG A 526 -32.39 -6.14 39.80
CA ARG A 526 -33.67 -5.84 40.44
C ARG A 526 -34.36 -7.14 40.83
#